data_AF-A0A355UJ41-F1
#
_entry.id   AF-A0A355UJ41-F1
#
_cell.length_a   1.000
_cell.length_b   1.000
_cell.length_c   1.000
_cell.angle_alpha   90.00
_cell.angle_beta   90.00
_cell.angle_gamma   90.00
#
_symmetry.space_group_name_H-M   'P 1'
#
loop_
_entity.id
_entity.type
_entity.pdbx_description
1 polymer ?
#
loop_
_entity_poly.entity_id
_entity_poly.type
_entity_poly.pdbx_seq_one_letter_code
_entity_poly.pdbx_strand_id
1 'polypeptide(L)'
;MKKIFFSLIICFFALQINAQNDSIDVQHYDINLDINNLIKGKHKGYCIVKAKVVNPTNRIIRLNLLNHNVDSVYVNNSPAIYSYLSPNLNVSIPSYVQNDEEVEICVWYNGAQVIELYGWGGIHYNPDIIYSLNVAIMDAQHSFARSWFPAQDYFSDKATFNLNITTQNTRKAICGGLLDSISVVSDSSSSWHWRIPQTIAPYLVAVTIADYCLVEDTIQGIAKNFPLQIYCFPADSAAVRGKVSLIKDAFHALENKFGEFRFNRVGYCVTPLGSMEHVDNISLAYSAAVGQGDENNSNIVHELGH
;
A
#
# COMPACT_ATOMS: atom_id res chain seq x y z
N MET A 1 -6.10 -41.84 53.16
CA MET A 1 -6.33 -40.51 52.57
C MET A 1 -5.39 -40.36 51.37
N LYS A 2 -5.93 -40.48 50.15
CA LYS A 2 -5.16 -40.47 48.89
C LYS A 2 -4.79 -39.02 48.54
N LYS A 3 -3.49 -38.76 48.33
CA LYS A 3 -2.97 -37.47 47.86
C LYS A 3 -3.27 -37.36 46.36
N ILE A 4 -4.06 -36.37 45.98
CA ILE A 4 -4.37 -36.04 44.59
C ILE A 4 -3.22 -35.17 44.06
N PHE A 5 -2.46 -35.70 43.11
CA PHE A 5 -1.48 -34.93 42.34
C PHE A 5 -2.24 -34.20 41.22
N PHE A 6 -2.32 -32.88 41.32
CA PHE A 6 -2.83 -32.02 40.25
C PHE A 6 -1.71 -31.86 39.21
N SER A 7 -1.84 -32.53 38.07
CA SER A 7 -0.94 -32.32 36.94
C SER A 7 -1.35 -31.03 36.23
N LEU A 8 -0.50 -30.00 36.33
CA LEU A 8 -0.68 -28.74 35.64
C LEU A 8 -0.32 -28.96 34.16
N ILE A 9 -1.34 -29.13 33.31
CA ILE A 9 -1.15 -29.16 31.85
C ILE A 9 -0.85 -27.73 31.41
N ILE A 10 0.42 -27.41 31.22
CA ILE A 10 0.85 -26.19 30.54
C ILE A 10 0.62 -26.42 29.04
N CYS A 11 -0.51 -25.91 28.52
CA CYS A 11 -0.71 -25.76 27.09
C CYS A 11 0.28 -24.71 26.57
N PHE A 12 1.41 -25.15 26.03
CA PHE A 12 2.21 -24.33 25.13
C PHE A 12 1.38 -24.10 23.87
N PHE A 13 0.70 -22.97 23.78
CA PHE A 13 0.37 -22.41 22.48
C PHE A 13 1.70 -21.97 21.85
N ALA A 14 2.26 -22.82 20.99
CA ALA A 14 3.24 -22.34 20.04
C ALA A 14 2.54 -21.29 19.17
N LEU A 15 2.82 -20.01 19.42
CA LEU A 15 2.65 -18.99 18.40
C LEU A 15 3.56 -19.41 17.25
N GLN A 16 3.00 -20.14 16.28
CA GLN A 16 3.63 -20.22 14.97
C GLN A 16 3.60 -18.80 14.41
N ILE A 17 4.72 -18.10 14.57
CA ILE A 17 5.09 -17.06 13.64
C ILE A 17 5.22 -17.80 12.31
N ASN A 18 4.14 -17.81 11.51
CA ASN A 18 4.20 -18.29 10.14
C ASN A 18 5.08 -17.30 9.39
N ALA A 19 6.39 -17.50 9.46
CA ALA A 19 7.30 -17.15 8.39
C ALA A 19 6.93 -18.06 7.21
N GLN A 20 5.81 -17.80 6.54
CA GLN A 20 5.43 -18.57 5.38
C GLN A 20 5.71 -17.72 4.15
N ASN A 21 6.98 -17.75 3.74
CA ASN A 21 7.39 -17.51 2.38
C ASN A 21 7.83 -18.89 1.86
N ASP A 22 6.95 -19.62 1.18
CA ASP A 22 7.33 -20.94 0.65
C ASP A 22 6.91 -21.14 -0.79
N SER A 23 5.67 -20.85 -1.19
CA SER A 23 5.22 -21.23 -2.54
C SER A 23 5.62 -20.26 -3.65
N ILE A 24 5.80 -18.96 -3.39
CA ILE A 24 6.09 -17.95 -4.42
C ILE A 24 6.99 -16.80 -3.96
N ASP A 25 7.65 -16.16 -4.92
CA ASP A 25 8.35 -14.87 -4.80
C ASP A 25 7.66 -13.85 -5.74
N VAL A 26 6.97 -12.85 -5.18
CA VAL A 26 6.18 -11.91 -5.98
C VAL A 26 7.08 -10.89 -6.67
N GLN A 27 6.98 -10.81 -8.00
CA GLN A 27 7.77 -9.89 -8.80
C GLN A 27 7.03 -8.58 -9.08
N HIS A 28 5.70 -8.64 -9.22
CA HIS A 28 4.89 -7.50 -9.61
C HIS A 28 3.44 -7.60 -9.14
N TYR A 29 2.88 -6.47 -8.75
CA TYR A 29 1.43 -6.29 -8.54
C TYR A 29 0.88 -5.26 -9.54
N ASP A 30 -0.23 -5.60 -10.19
CA ASP A 30 -1.04 -4.67 -10.97
C ASP A 30 -2.40 -4.50 -10.28
N ILE A 31 -2.55 -3.39 -9.55
CA ILE A 31 -3.71 -3.11 -8.68
C ILE A 31 -4.70 -2.24 -9.45
N ASN A 32 -5.89 -2.76 -9.74
CA ASN A 32 -6.93 -2.07 -10.50
C ASN A 32 -8.15 -1.89 -9.61
N LEU A 33 -8.45 -0.66 -9.21
CA LEU A 33 -9.55 -0.34 -8.31
C LEU A 33 -10.48 0.72 -8.90
N ASP A 34 -11.77 0.41 -8.92
CA ASP A 34 -12.86 1.35 -9.17
C ASP A 34 -13.52 1.73 -7.83
N ILE A 35 -13.30 2.99 -7.46
CA ILE A 35 -13.81 3.62 -6.25
C ILE A 35 -14.99 4.55 -6.57
N ASN A 36 -15.32 4.70 -7.86
CA ASN A 36 -16.49 5.42 -8.36
C ASN A 36 -17.72 4.51 -8.56
N ASN A 37 -17.76 3.34 -7.92
CA ASN A 37 -18.73 2.29 -8.24
C ASN A 37 -20.20 2.55 -7.83
N LEU A 38 -20.62 3.82 -7.70
CA LEU A 38 -21.92 4.32 -7.25
C LEU A 38 -22.29 3.98 -5.80
N ILE A 39 -21.55 3.10 -5.13
CA ILE A 39 -21.78 2.72 -3.74
C ILE A 39 -20.76 3.44 -2.87
N LYS A 40 -21.25 4.42 -2.09
CA LYS A 40 -20.40 5.17 -1.15
C LYS A 40 -19.68 4.23 -0.19
N GLY A 41 -18.38 4.43 -0.01
CA GLY A 41 -17.58 3.67 0.96
C GLY A 41 -17.09 2.31 0.47
N LYS A 42 -17.23 2.01 -0.83
CA LYS A 42 -16.81 0.73 -1.40
C LYS A 42 -15.86 0.91 -2.58
N HIS A 43 -15.12 -0.16 -2.85
CA HIS A 43 -14.34 -0.34 -4.07
C HIS A 43 -14.62 -1.70 -4.67
N LYS A 44 -14.37 -1.83 -5.96
CA LYS A 44 -14.38 -3.10 -6.69
C LYS A 44 -13.23 -3.09 -7.69
N GLY A 45 -12.75 -4.26 -8.08
CA GLY A 45 -11.73 -4.34 -9.11
C GLY A 45 -11.02 -5.67 -9.08
N TYR A 46 -9.75 -5.64 -9.48
CA TYR A 46 -8.92 -6.82 -9.49
C TYR A 46 -7.46 -6.48 -9.22
N CYS A 47 -6.72 -7.45 -8.74
CA CYS A 47 -5.27 -7.36 -8.60
C CYS A 47 -4.64 -8.55 -9.33
N ILE A 48 -3.67 -8.24 -10.19
CA ILE A 48 -2.84 -9.23 -10.84
C ILE A 48 -1.54 -9.35 -10.05
N VAL A 49 -1.26 -10.55 -9.55
CA VAL A 49 -0.02 -10.91 -8.86
C VAL A 49 0.82 -11.75 -9.82
N LYS A 50 1.97 -11.23 -10.23
CA LYS A 50 2.96 -11.97 -11.03
C LYS A 50 4.06 -12.43 -10.10
N ALA A 51 4.28 -13.73 -10.03
CA ALA A 51 5.23 -14.32 -9.10
C ALA A 51 6.00 -15.47 -9.73
N LYS A 52 7.17 -15.78 -9.17
CA LYS A 52 7.90 -17.02 -9.46
C LYS A 52 7.52 -18.07 -8.44
N VAL A 53 7.32 -19.31 -8.86
CA VAL A 53 7.06 -20.41 -7.93
C VAL A 53 8.36 -20.86 -7.27
N VAL A 54 8.42 -20.85 -5.94
CA VAL A 54 9.61 -21.23 -5.13
C VAL A 54 9.46 -22.61 -4.50
N ASN A 55 8.22 -23.08 -4.31
CA ASN A 55 7.95 -24.42 -3.82
C ASN A 55 6.64 -24.97 -4.40
N PRO A 56 6.68 -25.68 -5.54
CA PRO A 56 5.48 -26.19 -6.20
C PRO A 56 4.81 -27.35 -5.44
N THR A 57 5.44 -27.89 -4.38
CA THR A 57 5.02 -29.14 -3.73
C THR A 57 3.63 -29.09 -3.13
N ASN A 58 3.16 -27.91 -2.70
CA ASN A 58 1.86 -27.76 -2.05
C ASN A 58 0.71 -27.45 -3.01
N ARG A 59 1.00 -27.15 -4.30
CA ARG A 59 0.03 -26.74 -5.34
C ARG A 59 -1.00 -25.69 -4.90
N ILE A 60 -0.69 -24.95 -3.85
CA ILE A 60 -1.55 -23.93 -3.24
C ILE A 60 -0.66 -22.73 -3.02
N ILE A 61 -1.07 -21.61 -3.61
CA ILE A 61 -0.51 -20.30 -3.35
C ILE A 61 -1.44 -19.60 -2.37
N ARG A 62 -0.87 -19.05 -1.30
CA ARG A 62 -1.62 -18.28 -0.30
C ARG A 62 -1.37 -16.80 -0.50
N LEU A 63 -2.43 -16.00 -0.60
CA LEU A 63 -2.39 -14.55 -0.53
C LEU A 63 -3.17 -14.07 0.69
N ASN A 64 -2.83 -12.90 1.21
CA ASN A 64 -3.56 -12.22 2.27
C ASN A 64 -4.48 -11.16 1.69
N LEU A 65 -5.78 -11.24 1.99
CA LEU A 65 -6.79 -10.23 1.70
C LEU A 65 -7.81 -10.23 2.85
N LEU A 66 -7.98 -9.12 3.56
CA LEU A 66 -8.73 -9.06 4.82
C LEU A 66 -10.14 -8.50 4.58
N ASN A 67 -11.17 -9.28 4.87
CA ASN A 67 -12.59 -8.87 4.92
C ASN A 67 -13.14 -8.29 3.61
N HIS A 68 -12.63 -8.75 2.46
CA HIS A 68 -13.20 -8.46 1.15
C HIS A 68 -14.12 -9.59 0.69
N ASN A 69 -14.88 -9.35 -0.36
CA ASN A 69 -15.59 -10.38 -1.08
C ASN A 69 -14.80 -10.74 -2.35
N VAL A 70 -14.35 -11.99 -2.46
CA VAL A 70 -13.59 -12.49 -3.62
C VAL A 70 -14.59 -13.09 -4.62
N ASP A 71 -14.73 -12.43 -5.77
CA ASP A 71 -15.70 -12.77 -6.80
C ASP A 71 -15.21 -13.92 -7.69
N SER A 72 -13.93 -13.88 -8.09
CA SER A 72 -13.32 -14.93 -8.90
C SER A 72 -11.79 -14.85 -8.85
N VAL A 73 -11.14 -15.98 -9.13
CA VAL A 73 -9.68 -16.06 -9.25
C VAL A 73 -9.32 -16.78 -10.54
N TYR A 74 -8.34 -16.26 -11.25
CA TYR A 74 -7.76 -16.85 -12.45
C TYR A 74 -6.28 -17.10 -12.23
N VAL A 75 -5.77 -18.21 -12.75
CA VAL A 75 -4.34 -18.53 -12.83
C VAL A 75 -4.00 -18.68 -14.31
N ASN A 76 -3.06 -17.87 -14.80
CA ASN A 76 -2.63 -17.85 -16.21
C ASN A 76 -3.84 -17.76 -17.17
N ASN A 77 -4.74 -16.80 -16.93
CA ASN A 77 -5.99 -16.56 -17.67
C ASN A 77 -7.03 -17.69 -17.63
N SER A 78 -6.81 -18.77 -16.87
CA SER A 78 -7.76 -19.85 -16.68
C SER A 78 -8.46 -19.74 -15.32
N PRO A 79 -9.78 -19.98 -15.21
CA PRO A 79 -10.46 -20.00 -13.93
C PRO A 79 -9.78 -20.98 -12.95
N ALA A 80 -9.55 -20.53 -11.72
CA ALA A 80 -8.87 -21.30 -10.70
C ALA A 80 -9.81 -21.73 -9.57
N ILE A 81 -9.54 -22.90 -8.99
CA ILE A 81 -10.17 -23.30 -7.74
C ILE A 81 -9.51 -22.52 -6.61
N TYR A 82 -10.31 -21.90 -5.75
CA TYR A 82 -9.82 -21.18 -4.58
C TYR A 82 -10.72 -21.41 -3.37
N SER A 83 -10.15 -21.21 -2.18
CA SER A 83 -10.89 -21.09 -0.93
C SER A 83 -10.50 -19.80 -0.24
N TYR A 84 -11.49 -19.05 0.22
CA TYR A 84 -11.25 -17.79 0.92
C TYR A 84 -11.88 -17.82 2.31
N LEU A 85 -11.03 -17.72 3.33
CA LEU A 85 -11.42 -17.47 4.71
C LEU A 85 -10.54 -16.36 5.24
N SER A 86 -11.11 -15.14 5.27
CA SER A 86 -10.41 -13.91 5.66
C SER A 86 -9.46 -14.11 6.86
N PRO A 87 -8.19 -13.67 6.77
CA PRO A 87 -7.57 -12.95 5.65
C PRO A 87 -6.97 -13.87 4.57
N ASN A 88 -7.21 -15.19 4.61
CA ASN A 88 -6.45 -16.16 3.82
C ASN A 88 -7.17 -16.54 2.53
N LEU A 89 -6.54 -16.22 1.40
CA LEU A 89 -6.95 -16.65 0.07
C LEU A 89 -5.99 -17.76 -0.40
N ASN A 90 -6.49 -18.99 -0.47
CA ASN A 90 -5.72 -20.11 -0.99
C ASN A 90 -6.15 -20.38 -2.43
N VAL A 91 -5.21 -20.31 -3.37
CA VAL A 91 -5.41 -20.49 -4.81
C VAL A 91 -4.72 -21.76 -5.26
N SER A 92 -5.46 -22.70 -5.85
CA SER A 92 -4.87 -23.91 -6.42
C SER A 92 -4.18 -23.61 -7.74
N ILE A 93 -2.92 -24.05 -7.88
CA ILE A 93 -2.18 -23.94 -9.14
C ILE A 93 -2.28 -25.24 -9.96
N PRO A 94 -2.32 -25.14 -11.31
CA PRO A 94 -2.30 -26.31 -12.18
C PRO A 94 -1.04 -27.16 -12.02
N SER A 95 -1.16 -28.47 -12.29
CA SER A 95 -0.07 -29.44 -12.08
C SER A 95 1.13 -29.28 -13.01
N TYR A 96 1.02 -28.48 -14.06
CA TYR A 96 2.10 -28.25 -15.02
C TYR A 96 3.07 -27.16 -14.58
N VAL A 97 2.75 -26.37 -13.54
CA VAL A 97 3.61 -25.27 -13.08
C VAL A 97 4.79 -25.84 -12.27
N GLN A 98 6.01 -25.56 -12.72
CA GLN A 98 7.26 -26.04 -12.09
C GLN A 98 7.91 -24.97 -11.20
N ASN A 99 8.99 -25.34 -10.49
CA ASN A 99 9.80 -24.37 -9.77
C ASN A 99 10.40 -23.34 -10.73
N ASP A 100 10.53 -22.09 -10.26
CA ASP A 100 11.01 -20.93 -11.01
C ASP A 100 10.16 -20.50 -12.21
N GLU A 101 9.07 -21.22 -12.52
CA GLU A 101 8.11 -20.78 -13.52
C GLU A 101 7.31 -19.57 -13.01
N GLU A 102 7.02 -18.67 -13.94
CA GLU A 102 6.15 -17.53 -13.67
C GLU A 102 4.69 -17.97 -13.63
N VAL A 103 4.00 -17.48 -12.62
CA VAL A 103 2.55 -17.62 -12.47
C VAL A 103 1.92 -16.24 -12.34
N GLU A 104 0.83 -16.05 -13.07
CA GLU A 104 -0.02 -14.87 -12.97
C GLU A 104 -1.33 -15.25 -12.28
N ILE A 105 -1.62 -14.60 -11.16
CA ILE A 105 -2.85 -14.80 -10.39
C ILE A 105 -3.66 -13.51 -10.47
N CYS A 106 -4.83 -13.56 -11.08
CA CYS A 106 -5.75 -12.43 -11.13
C CYS A 106 -6.89 -12.69 -10.15
N VAL A 107 -7.00 -11.85 -9.12
CA VAL A 107 -8.05 -11.93 -8.10
C VAL A 107 -9.03 -10.79 -8.34
N TRP A 108 -10.28 -11.09 -8.64
CA TRP A 108 -11.38 -10.13 -8.69
C TRP A 108 -12.05 -10.05 -7.33
N TYR A 109 -12.24 -8.83 -6.83
CA TYR A 109 -12.78 -8.63 -5.50
C TYR A 109 -13.49 -7.29 -5.37
N ASN A 110 -14.32 -7.19 -4.35
CA ASN A 110 -14.89 -5.93 -3.89
C ASN A 110 -14.84 -5.83 -2.37
N GLY A 111 -14.78 -4.61 -1.89
CA GLY A 111 -14.56 -4.34 -0.48
C GLY A 111 -14.95 -2.94 -0.08
N ALA A 112 -14.57 -2.60 1.16
CA ALA A 112 -14.88 -1.35 1.81
C ALA A 112 -13.74 -1.00 2.77
N GLN A 113 -14.03 -0.11 3.71
CA GLN A 113 -13.13 0.19 4.82
C GLN A 113 -12.75 -1.06 5.61
N VAL A 114 -11.43 -1.25 5.80
CA VAL A 114 -10.85 -2.27 6.66
C VAL A 114 -9.74 -1.60 7.44
N ILE A 115 -9.95 -1.46 8.75
CA ILE A 115 -9.04 -0.76 9.67
C ILE A 115 -8.65 -1.73 10.77
N GLU A 116 -7.40 -1.67 11.20
CA GLU A 116 -6.90 -2.42 12.36
C GLU A 116 -7.50 -1.92 13.68
N LEU A 117 -7.33 -2.69 14.74
CA LEU A 117 -8.03 -2.47 16.01
C LEU A 117 -7.76 -1.11 16.65
N TYR A 118 -6.53 -0.58 16.52
CA TYR A 118 -6.16 0.71 17.09
C TYR A 118 -6.63 1.90 16.24
N GLY A 119 -7.21 1.65 15.06
CA GLY A 119 -7.81 2.68 14.23
C GLY A 119 -6.83 3.47 13.36
N TRP A 120 -5.53 3.11 13.35
CA TRP A 120 -4.51 3.82 12.58
C TRP A 120 -4.31 3.19 11.20
N GLY A 121 -4.06 1.89 11.15
CA GLY A 121 -3.75 1.17 9.92
C GLY A 121 -4.99 0.73 9.14
N GLY A 122 -4.88 0.67 7.82
CA GLY A 122 -5.91 0.19 6.92
C GLY A 122 -6.22 1.14 5.78
N ILE A 123 -7.24 0.79 5.00
CA ILE A 123 -7.88 1.70 4.06
C ILE A 123 -9.05 2.39 4.73
N HIS A 124 -9.00 3.71 4.79
CA HIS A 124 -9.96 4.59 5.45
C HIS A 124 -10.90 5.20 4.41
N TYR A 125 -12.20 5.21 4.70
CA TYR A 125 -13.22 5.84 3.86
C TYR A 125 -13.91 6.97 4.62
N ASN A 126 -13.34 8.17 4.52
CA ASN A 126 -13.93 9.38 5.07
C ASN A 126 -14.75 10.12 3.99
N PRO A 127 -15.68 11.02 4.39
CA PRO A 127 -16.50 11.77 3.45
C PRO A 127 -15.69 12.49 2.37
N ASP A 128 -14.59 13.13 2.75
CA ASP A 128 -13.81 14.01 1.86
C ASP A 128 -12.54 13.37 1.30
N ILE A 129 -12.10 12.23 1.88
CA ILE A 129 -10.87 11.56 1.51
C ILE A 129 -10.96 10.05 1.72
N ILE A 130 -10.35 9.28 0.82
CA ILE A 130 -10.02 7.86 1.02
C ILE A 130 -8.49 7.77 1.07
N TYR A 131 -7.93 7.06 2.03
CA TYR A 131 -6.47 6.92 2.16
C TYR A 131 -6.08 5.59 2.80
N SER A 132 -4.90 5.09 2.46
CA SER A 132 -4.33 3.88 3.07
C SER A 132 -3.14 4.21 3.98
N LEU A 133 -3.09 3.57 5.15
CA LEU A 133 -1.92 3.50 6.03
C LEU A 133 -1.63 2.03 6.33
N ASN A 134 -0.64 1.41 5.70
CA ASN A 134 -0.57 -0.06 5.67
C ASN A 134 0.25 -0.69 6.80
N VAL A 135 0.15 -0.15 8.01
CA VAL A 135 0.73 -0.78 9.22
C VAL A 135 -0.33 -0.93 10.30
N ALA A 136 -0.50 -2.14 10.82
CA ALA A 136 -1.37 -2.43 11.95
C ALA A 136 -0.55 -2.55 13.23
N ILE A 137 -0.71 -1.58 14.13
CA ILE A 137 0.16 -1.42 15.30
C ILE A 137 -0.05 -2.58 16.30
N MET A 138 -1.28 -3.06 16.45
CA MET A 138 -1.64 -4.08 17.43
C MET A 138 -1.78 -5.50 16.86
N ASP A 139 -1.76 -5.65 15.53
CA ASP A 139 -1.89 -6.95 14.87
C ASP A 139 -0.58 -7.74 14.95
N ALA A 140 -0.68 -9.07 15.04
CA ALA A 140 0.51 -9.94 14.97
C ALA A 140 1.23 -9.84 13.61
N GLN A 141 0.49 -9.57 12.53
CA GLN A 141 1.04 -9.28 11.20
C GLN A 141 0.91 -7.77 10.95
N HIS A 142 2.00 -7.05 11.25
CA HIS A 142 2.03 -5.58 11.22
C HIS A 142 1.92 -4.99 9.82
N SER A 143 2.54 -5.59 8.79
CA SER A 143 2.25 -5.21 7.39
C SER A 143 0.75 -5.36 7.18
N PHE A 144 0.08 -4.38 6.57
CA PHE A 144 -1.38 -4.32 6.52
C PHE A 144 -1.93 -3.95 5.14
N ALA A 145 -1.16 -4.23 4.08
CA ALA A 145 -1.60 -4.01 2.70
C ALA A 145 -2.81 -4.89 2.33
N ARG A 146 -2.96 -6.05 3.02
CA ARG A 146 -4.13 -6.94 2.91
C ARG A 146 -5.47 -6.23 3.17
N SER A 147 -5.46 -5.04 3.76
CA SER A 147 -6.65 -4.24 4.01
C SER A 147 -7.31 -3.68 2.74
N TRP A 148 -6.67 -3.76 1.56
CA TRP A 148 -7.27 -3.25 0.31
C TRP A 148 -6.84 -3.96 -0.97
N PHE A 149 -5.78 -4.78 -0.96
CA PHE A 149 -5.46 -5.65 -2.10
C PHE A 149 -4.85 -7.00 -1.65
N PRO A 150 -5.00 -8.07 -2.45
CA PRO A 150 -4.42 -9.36 -2.14
C PRO A 150 -2.90 -9.31 -2.28
N ALA A 151 -2.17 -9.69 -1.23
CA ALA A 151 -0.72 -9.58 -1.19
C ALA A 151 -0.04 -10.75 -0.46
N GLN A 152 1.23 -11.01 -0.77
CA GLN A 152 2.15 -11.58 0.21
C GLN A 152 2.49 -10.47 1.22
N ASP A 153 1.64 -10.32 2.25
CA ASP A 153 1.64 -9.12 3.11
C ASP A 153 2.72 -9.20 4.21
N TYR A 154 3.99 -9.28 3.79
CA TYR A 154 5.15 -9.38 4.65
C TYR A 154 6.17 -8.29 4.32
N PHE A 155 6.85 -7.76 5.34
CA PHE A 155 7.90 -6.75 5.16
C PHE A 155 9.10 -7.24 4.31
N SER A 156 9.28 -8.55 4.23
CA SER A 156 10.38 -9.18 3.49
C SER A 156 10.06 -9.46 2.02
N ASP A 157 8.79 -9.56 1.64
CA ASP A 157 8.37 -9.74 0.24
C ASP A 157 8.46 -8.38 -0.45
N LYS A 158 9.13 -8.31 -1.61
CA LYS A 158 9.33 -7.05 -2.34
C LYS A 158 9.02 -7.24 -3.81
N ALA A 159 8.20 -6.35 -4.35
CA ALA A 159 7.76 -6.39 -5.73
C ALA A 159 7.75 -4.99 -6.33
N THR A 160 7.56 -4.92 -7.65
CA THR A 160 7.21 -3.67 -8.34
C THR A 160 5.70 -3.50 -8.41
N PHE A 161 5.21 -2.28 -8.62
CA PHE A 161 3.76 -2.01 -8.58
C PHE A 161 3.29 -1.12 -9.73
N ASN A 162 2.14 -1.48 -10.31
CA ASN A 162 1.27 -0.58 -11.06
C ASN A 162 -0.02 -0.37 -10.26
N LEU A 163 -0.50 0.88 -10.23
CA LEU A 163 -1.77 1.22 -9.61
C LEU A 163 -2.65 1.96 -10.62
N ASN A 164 -3.80 1.38 -10.93
CA ASN A 164 -4.81 1.93 -11.83
C ASN A 164 -6.08 2.22 -11.01
N ILE A 165 -6.24 3.48 -10.62
CA ILE A 165 -7.30 3.88 -9.70
C ILE A 165 -8.32 4.74 -10.44
N THR A 166 -9.53 4.21 -10.60
CA THR A 166 -10.66 4.92 -11.20
C THR A 166 -11.45 5.67 -10.14
N THR A 167 -11.62 6.97 -10.35
CA THR A 167 -12.31 7.90 -9.45
C THR A 167 -13.27 8.80 -10.22
N GLN A 168 -14.12 9.52 -9.49
CA GLN A 168 -14.86 10.66 -10.05
C GLN A 168 -13.90 11.75 -10.51
N ASN A 169 -14.26 12.49 -11.56
CA ASN A 169 -13.43 13.58 -12.09
C ASN A 169 -13.15 14.71 -11.06
N THR A 170 -13.95 14.79 -10.00
CA THR A 170 -13.76 15.73 -8.87
C THR A 170 -12.74 15.24 -7.84
N ARG A 171 -12.21 14.03 -7.97
CA ARG A 171 -11.22 13.46 -7.05
C ARG A 171 -10.01 12.92 -7.79
N LYS A 172 -8.84 13.20 -7.25
CA LYS A 172 -7.56 12.73 -7.79
C LYS A 172 -7.06 11.55 -6.97
N ALA A 173 -6.68 10.47 -7.62
CA ALA A 173 -5.99 9.36 -6.97
C ALA A 173 -4.48 9.58 -7.05
N ILE A 174 -3.85 9.74 -5.89
CA ILE A 174 -2.41 9.95 -5.74
C ILE A 174 -1.82 8.72 -5.05
N CYS A 175 -0.89 8.08 -5.73
CA CYS A 175 -0.20 6.89 -5.26
C CYS A 175 1.31 7.13 -5.20
N GLY A 176 2.05 6.11 -4.75
CA GLY A 176 3.50 6.06 -4.89
C GLY A 176 3.98 6.04 -6.35
N GLY A 177 5.26 6.35 -6.53
CA GLY A 177 5.96 6.31 -7.81
C GLY A 177 5.77 7.55 -8.68
N LEU A 178 5.73 7.34 -9.99
CA LEU A 178 5.47 8.38 -10.99
C LEU A 178 4.10 8.18 -11.62
N LEU A 179 3.39 9.29 -11.84
CA LEU A 179 2.16 9.30 -12.62
C LEU A 179 2.52 9.07 -14.09
N ASP A 180 2.07 7.96 -14.65
CA ASP A 180 2.31 7.58 -16.03
C ASP A 180 1.27 8.20 -16.96
N SER A 181 -0.01 8.08 -16.62
CA SER A 181 -1.09 8.65 -17.42
C SER A 181 -2.39 8.84 -16.63
N ILE A 182 -3.29 9.66 -17.17
CA ILE A 182 -4.68 9.79 -16.73
C ILE A 182 -5.56 9.51 -17.94
N SER A 183 -6.44 8.52 -17.83
CA SER A 183 -7.32 8.08 -18.91
C SER A 183 -8.77 8.41 -18.57
N VAL A 184 -9.50 9.06 -19.48
CA VAL A 184 -10.95 9.27 -19.33
C VAL A 184 -11.66 7.94 -19.49
N VAL A 185 -12.42 7.52 -18.47
CA VAL A 185 -13.21 6.27 -18.48
C VAL A 185 -14.66 6.56 -18.86
N SER A 186 -15.19 7.71 -18.42
CA SER A 186 -16.52 8.22 -18.77
C SER A 186 -16.58 9.74 -18.56
N ASP A 187 -17.69 10.38 -18.92
CA ASP A 187 -17.91 11.82 -18.71
C ASP A 187 -17.76 12.25 -17.23
N SER A 188 -17.90 11.31 -16.29
CA SER A 188 -17.83 11.59 -14.85
C SER A 188 -16.66 10.91 -14.14
N SER A 189 -15.81 10.15 -14.84
CA SER A 189 -14.75 9.36 -14.21
C SER A 189 -13.45 9.26 -15.02
N SER A 190 -12.33 9.25 -14.30
CA SER A 190 -10.98 9.08 -14.85
C SER A 190 -10.22 8.01 -14.09
N SER A 191 -9.34 7.29 -14.79
CA SER A 191 -8.40 6.32 -14.24
C SER A 191 -7.00 6.94 -14.16
N TRP A 192 -6.39 6.86 -12.99
CA TRP A 192 -5.04 7.35 -12.71
C TRP A 192 -4.07 6.18 -12.69
N HIS A 193 -3.06 6.23 -13.56
CA HIS A 193 -2.09 5.16 -13.74
C HIS A 193 -0.76 5.57 -13.11
N TRP A 194 -0.38 4.92 -12.02
CA TRP A 194 0.87 5.15 -11.29
C TRP A 194 1.79 3.94 -11.39
N ARG A 195 3.09 4.18 -11.46
CA ARG A 195 4.10 3.13 -11.53
C ARG A 195 5.20 3.31 -10.48
N ILE A 196 5.44 2.26 -9.71
CA ILE A 196 6.54 2.13 -8.77
C ILE A 196 7.53 1.09 -9.34
N PRO A 197 8.60 1.52 -10.03
CA PRO A 197 9.58 0.62 -10.64
C PRO A 197 10.55 0.00 -9.63
N GLN A 198 10.67 0.54 -8.41
CA GLN A 198 11.49 -0.01 -7.34
C GLN A 198 10.83 -1.25 -6.73
N THR A 199 11.65 -2.22 -6.32
CA THR A 199 11.18 -3.36 -5.51
C THR A 199 10.99 -2.94 -4.06
N ILE A 200 9.73 -2.86 -3.63
CA ILE A 200 9.35 -2.39 -2.30
C ILE A 200 8.39 -3.40 -1.66
N ALA A 201 8.29 -3.39 -0.34
CA ALA A 201 7.33 -4.25 0.35
C ALA A 201 5.91 -3.66 0.25
N PRO A 202 4.86 -4.51 0.24
CA PRO A 202 3.48 -4.05 0.06
C PRO A 202 3.03 -2.95 1.02
N TYR A 203 3.53 -2.91 2.26
CA TYR A 203 3.17 -1.88 3.23
C TYR A 203 3.56 -0.45 2.80
N LEU A 204 4.56 -0.30 1.93
CA LEU A 204 5.03 1.01 1.45
C LEU A 204 4.17 1.57 0.32
N VAL A 205 3.23 0.79 -0.21
CA VAL A 205 2.36 1.17 -1.32
C VAL A 205 1.11 1.84 -0.77
N ALA A 206 0.90 3.11 -1.11
CA ALA A 206 -0.30 3.83 -0.68
C ALA A 206 -1.13 4.39 -1.82
N VAL A 207 -2.40 4.60 -1.52
CA VAL A 207 -3.37 5.36 -2.32
C VAL A 207 -4.03 6.41 -1.44
N THR A 208 -4.17 7.62 -1.99
CA THR A 208 -4.97 8.71 -1.40
C THR A 208 -5.87 9.31 -2.46
N ILE A 209 -7.12 9.59 -2.12
CA ILE A 209 -8.15 10.04 -3.07
C ILE A 209 -8.96 11.15 -2.43
N ALA A 210 -8.77 12.37 -2.93
CA ALA A 210 -9.44 13.57 -2.46
C ALA A 210 -9.54 14.60 -3.59
N ASP A 211 -10.22 15.71 -3.34
CA ASP A 211 -10.14 16.91 -4.20
C ASP A 211 -8.82 17.65 -3.94
N TYR A 212 -7.69 17.01 -4.28
CA TYR A 212 -6.36 17.56 -4.01
C TYR A 212 -5.99 18.67 -4.99
N CYS A 213 -5.29 19.67 -4.49
CA CYS A 213 -4.44 20.55 -5.29
C CYS A 213 -2.96 20.11 -5.17
N LEU A 214 -2.12 20.61 -6.07
CA LEU A 214 -0.69 20.29 -6.11
C LEU A 214 0.14 21.55 -5.80
N VAL A 215 0.98 21.46 -4.79
CA VAL A 215 2.11 22.37 -4.58
C VAL A 215 3.34 21.67 -5.15
N GLU A 216 3.89 22.23 -6.23
CA GLU A 216 5.04 21.65 -6.93
C GLU A 216 6.24 22.60 -6.96
N ASP A 217 7.42 21.99 -7.01
CA ASP A 217 8.71 22.63 -7.24
C ASP A 217 9.68 21.56 -7.80
N THR A 218 10.93 21.93 -8.02
CA THR A 218 12.03 21.01 -8.34
C THR A 218 13.11 21.13 -7.27
N ILE A 219 13.79 20.03 -6.99
CA ILE A 219 14.93 19.97 -6.08
C ILE A 219 16.14 19.37 -6.80
N GLN A 220 17.30 20.01 -6.65
CA GLN A 220 18.55 19.51 -7.24
C GLN A 220 19.22 18.55 -6.25
N GLY A 221 19.20 17.27 -6.54
CA GLY A 221 19.98 16.29 -5.79
C GLY A 221 21.35 16.02 -6.37
N ILE A 222 22.13 15.21 -5.66
CA ILE A 222 23.50 14.82 -6.06
C ILE A 222 23.51 14.19 -7.46
N ALA A 223 22.55 13.28 -7.73
CA ALA A 223 22.51 12.52 -8.98
C ALA A 223 21.78 13.26 -10.12
N LYS A 224 20.70 13.97 -9.81
CA LYS A 224 19.81 14.63 -10.77
C LYS A 224 18.84 15.61 -10.09
N ASN A 225 18.09 16.34 -10.90
CA ASN A 225 16.91 17.05 -10.42
C ASN A 225 15.74 16.08 -10.18
N PHE A 226 15.06 16.25 -9.06
CA PHE A 226 13.86 15.49 -8.70
C PHE A 226 12.63 16.41 -8.66
N PRO A 227 11.45 15.92 -9.08
CA PRO A 227 10.20 16.60 -8.78
C PRO A 227 9.97 16.65 -7.27
N LEU A 228 9.57 17.82 -6.76
CA LEU A 228 9.00 17.96 -5.42
C LEU A 228 7.49 18.19 -5.60
N GLN A 229 6.67 17.25 -5.11
CA GLN A 229 5.22 17.28 -5.31
C GLN A 229 4.51 17.03 -3.99
N ILE A 230 3.72 18.01 -3.53
CA ILE A 230 2.95 17.92 -2.30
C ILE A 230 1.47 18.08 -2.63
N TYR A 231 0.72 17.00 -2.48
CA TYR A 231 -0.73 16.98 -2.69
C TYR A 231 -1.45 17.32 -1.39
N CYS A 232 -2.25 18.38 -1.40
CA CYS A 232 -2.93 18.90 -0.22
C CYS A 232 -4.32 19.44 -0.55
N PHE A 233 -5.17 19.63 0.46
CA PHE A 233 -6.48 20.23 0.22
C PHE A 233 -6.32 21.69 -0.25
N PRO A 234 -7.17 22.19 -1.17
CA PRO A 234 -7.01 23.52 -1.76
C PRO A 234 -6.88 24.66 -0.74
N ALA A 235 -7.63 24.57 0.37
CA ALA A 235 -7.61 25.55 1.45
C ALA A 235 -6.24 25.66 2.16
N ASP A 236 -5.42 24.61 2.13
CA ASP A 236 -4.16 24.52 2.87
C ASP A 236 -2.92 24.79 2.02
N SER A 237 -3.11 24.96 0.72
CA SER A 237 -2.03 25.13 -0.27
C SER A 237 -1.02 26.21 0.10
N ALA A 238 -1.47 27.32 0.71
CA ALA A 238 -0.59 28.39 1.17
C ALA A 238 0.29 27.97 2.35
N ALA A 239 -0.27 27.28 3.35
CA ALA A 239 0.48 26.79 4.50
C ALA A 239 1.49 25.71 4.09
N VAL A 240 1.06 24.79 3.23
CA VAL A 240 1.90 23.72 2.67
C VAL A 240 3.03 24.28 1.81
N ARG A 241 2.77 25.32 1.00
CA ARG A 241 3.83 26.02 0.25
C ARG A 241 4.91 26.60 1.16
N GLY A 242 4.55 27.01 2.37
CA GLY A 242 5.51 27.45 3.39
C GLY A 242 6.49 26.36 3.85
N LYS A 243 6.20 25.07 3.60
CA LYS A 243 7.08 23.94 3.96
C LYS A 243 8.11 23.59 2.89
N VAL A 244 8.00 24.13 1.67
CA VAL A 244 8.85 23.76 0.53
C VAL A 244 10.34 23.99 0.83
N SER A 245 10.70 25.13 1.44
CA SER A 245 12.11 25.41 1.79
C SER A 245 12.65 24.41 2.81
N LEU A 246 11.87 24.10 3.85
CA LEU A 246 12.25 23.13 4.87
C LEU A 246 12.51 21.75 4.26
N ILE A 247 11.62 21.29 3.37
CA ILE A 247 11.77 19.98 2.70
C ILE A 247 13.04 19.98 1.85
N LYS A 248 13.34 21.06 1.14
CA LYS A 248 14.57 21.20 0.35
C LYS A 248 15.81 21.15 1.23
N ASP A 249 15.82 21.89 2.33
CA ASP A 249 16.94 21.90 3.28
C ASP A 249 17.16 20.53 3.91
N ALA A 250 16.07 19.85 4.30
CA ALA A 250 16.11 18.50 4.86
C ALA A 250 16.65 17.48 3.85
N PHE A 251 16.17 17.51 2.60
CA PHE A 251 16.65 16.64 1.53
C PHE A 251 18.15 16.81 1.29
N HIS A 252 18.64 18.05 1.15
CA HIS A 252 20.08 18.28 0.95
C HIS A 252 20.90 17.85 2.17
N ALA A 253 20.38 18.05 3.39
CA ALA A 253 21.05 17.60 4.60
C ALA A 253 21.14 16.07 4.65
N LEU A 254 20.08 15.36 4.28
CA LEU A 254 20.05 13.89 4.20
C LEU A 254 21.00 13.38 3.12
N GLU A 255 20.98 13.94 1.91
CA GLU A 255 21.90 13.54 0.84
C GLU A 255 23.36 13.78 1.23
N ASN A 256 23.66 14.92 1.87
CA ASN A 256 25.01 15.22 2.36
C ASN A 256 25.50 14.25 3.44
N LYS A 257 24.60 13.60 4.19
CA LYS A 257 24.94 12.65 5.25
C LYS A 257 24.94 11.20 4.81
N PHE A 258 24.01 10.82 3.93
CA PHE A 258 23.73 9.42 3.61
C PHE A 258 23.95 9.07 2.13
N GLY A 259 24.21 10.06 1.27
CA GLY A 259 24.43 9.89 -0.16
C GLY A 259 23.17 10.10 -1.01
N GLU A 260 23.27 9.77 -2.29
CA GLU A 260 22.25 10.03 -3.30
C GLU A 260 20.85 9.51 -2.94
N PHE A 261 19.83 10.36 -3.13
CA PHE A 261 18.43 9.96 -3.03
C PHE A 261 18.07 8.92 -4.10
N ARG A 262 17.42 7.82 -3.70
CA ARG A 262 17.23 6.61 -4.53
C ARG A 262 15.82 6.44 -5.11
N PHE A 263 14.91 7.36 -4.84
CA PHE A 263 13.53 7.28 -5.32
C PHE A 263 13.28 8.19 -6.54
N ASN A 264 12.06 8.23 -7.04
CA ASN A 264 11.73 8.91 -8.29
C ASN A 264 11.37 10.39 -8.09
N ARG A 265 10.75 10.72 -6.95
CA ARG A 265 10.35 12.07 -6.57
C ARG A 265 10.35 12.26 -5.06
N VAL A 266 10.45 13.50 -4.63
CA VAL A 266 10.15 13.88 -3.25
C VAL A 266 8.65 14.18 -3.19
N GLY A 267 7.86 13.15 -2.87
CA GLY A 267 6.40 13.21 -2.92
C GLY A 267 5.78 13.16 -1.53
N TYR A 268 4.75 13.97 -1.31
CA TYR A 268 3.93 13.98 -0.11
C TYR A 268 2.44 14.05 -0.46
N CYS A 269 1.60 13.43 0.36
CA CYS A 269 0.14 13.56 0.29
C CYS A 269 -0.42 13.81 1.70
N VAL A 270 -1.22 14.87 1.85
CA VAL A 270 -1.76 15.24 3.17
C VAL A 270 -2.93 14.34 3.54
N THR A 271 -2.81 13.62 4.66
CA THR A 271 -3.85 12.77 5.24
C THR A 271 -4.38 13.36 6.55
N PRO A 272 -5.64 13.07 6.95
CA PRO A 272 -6.19 13.57 8.22
C PRO A 272 -5.40 13.12 9.44
N LEU A 273 -4.77 11.94 9.36
CA LEU A 273 -4.08 11.29 10.45
C LEU A 273 -2.89 10.49 9.91
N GLY A 274 -1.87 10.38 10.76
CA GLY A 274 -0.69 9.57 10.51
C GLY A 274 0.26 10.21 9.51
N SER A 275 1.54 10.14 9.82
CA SER A 275 2.59 10.27 8.84
C SER A 275 3.21 8.89 8.61
N MET A 276 3.58 8.59 7.37
CA MET A 276 4.15 7.30 6.99
C MET A 276 5.00 7.45 5.72
N GLU A 277 6.18 6.83 5.74
CA GLU A 277 7.21 6.76 4.69
C GLU A 277 6.81 6.03 3.39
N HIS A 278 5.55 6.10 2.97
CA HIS A 278 5.10 5.50 1.71
C HIS A 278 5.94 6.01 0.54
N VAL A 279 6.45 5.06 -0.25
CA VAL A 279 7.49 5.30 -1.26
C VAL A 279 7.02 6.32 -2.29
N ASP A 280 7.85 7.33 -2.54
CA ASP A 280 7.59 8.42 -3.50
C ASP A 280 6.30 9.22 -3.21
N ASN A 281 5.58 8.98 -2.11
CA ASN A 281 4.32 9.66 -1.78
C ASN A 281 4.02 9.56 -0.28
N ILE A 282 4.91 10.15 0.53
CA ILE A 282 4.83 10.14 1.99
C ILE A 282 3.43 10.59 2.41
N SER A 283 2.72 9.74 3.16
CA SER A 283 1.50 10.19 3.84
C SER A 283 1.94 11.16 4.92
N LEU A 284 1.42 12.39 4.90
CA LEU A 284 1.79 13.43 5.84
C LEU A 284 0.56 13.84 6.64
N ALA A 285 0.63 13.70 7.97
CA ALA A 285 -0.45 14.12 8.84
C ALA A 285 -0.76 15.60 8.62
N TYR A 286 -2.05 15.94 8.57
CA TYR A 286 -2.54 17.29 8.38
C TYR A 286 -1.87 18.29 9.35
N SER A 287 -1.71 17.91 10.62
CA SER A 287 -1.03 18.73 11.63
C SER A 287 0.40 19.08 11.24
N ALA A 288 1.16 18.15 10.65
CA ALA A 288 2.52 18.40 10.19
C ALA A 288 2.54 19.28 8.94
N ALA A 289 1.60 19.06 8.02
CA ALA A 289 1.49 19.79 6.76
C ALA A 289 1.18 21.29 6.97
N VAL A 290 0.27 21.62 7.89
CA VAL A 290 -0.19 23.01 8.10
C VAL A 290 0.37 23.65 9.37
N GLY A 291 0.72 22.84 10.37
CA GLY A 291 1.20 23.30 11.67
C GLY A 291 2.61 23.89 11.59
N GLN A 292 2.93 24.77 12.53
CA GLN A 292 4.25 25.36 12.68
C GLN A 292 5.00 24.74 13.86
N GLY A 293 6.29 25.06 13.99
CA GLY A 293 7.13 24.59 15.09
C GLY A 293 7.87 23.30 14.82
N ASP A 294 8.80 22.99 15.73
CA ASP A 294 9.82 21.96 15.52
C ASP A 294 9.26 20.55 15.51
N GLU A 295 8.20 20.25 16.25
CA GLU A 295 7.58 18.92 16.24
C GLU A 295 7.00 18.56 14.86
N ASN A 296 6.27 19.50 14.24
CA ASN A 296 5.69 19.33 12.91
C ASN A 296 6.78 19.26 11.83
N ASN A 297 7.80 20.11 11.94
CA ASN A 297 8.94 20.10 11.04
C ASN A 297 9.75 18.80 11.16
N SER A 298 9.99 18.35 12.40
CA SER A 298 10.69 17.09 12.69
C SER A 298 9.95 15.90 12.12
N ASN A 299 8.62 15.90 12.12
CA ASN A 299 7.83 14.83 11.49
C ASN A 299 8.09 14.78 9.97
N ILE A 300 8.02 15.91 9.27
CA ILE A 300 8.32 15.98 7.81
C ILE A 300 9.73 15.43 7.51
N VAL A 301 10.71 15.81 8.32
CA VAL A 301 12.11 15.37 8.17
C VAL A 301 12.28 13.90 8.50
N HIS A 302 11.57 13.39 9.52
CA HIS A 302 11.57 12.00 9.92
C HIS A 302 11.09 11.10 8.77
N GLU A 303 9.93 11.39 8.20
CA GLU A 303 9.39 10.60 7.09
C GLU A 303 10.27 10.67 5.83
N LEU A 304 10.91 11.82 5.58
CA LEU A 304 11.86 11.95 4.46
C LEU A 304 13.16 11.18 4.69
N GLY A 305 13.52 10.96 5.95
CA GLY A 305 14.72 10.24 6.34
C GLY A 305 14.62 8.72 6.18
N HIS A 306 13.41 8.18 6.11
CA HIS A 306 13.13 6.79 5.78
C HIS A 306 13.46 6.48 4.31
#